data_AF-A0A961ATY5-F1
#
_entry.id   AF-A0A961ATY5-F1
#
_cell.length_a   1.000
_cell.length_b   1.000
_cell.length_c   1.000
_cell.angle_alpha   90.00
_cell.angle_beta   90.00
_cell.angle_gamma   90.00
#
_symmetry.space_group_name_H-M   'P 1'
#
loop_
_entity.id
_entity.type
_entity.pdbx_description
1 polymer ?
#
loop_
_entity_poly.entity_id
_entity_poly.type
_entity_poly.pdbx_seq_one_letter_code
_entity_poly.pdbx_strand_id
1 'polypeptide(L)'
;MKPAHLAILLIILVLGIVNLLAAFGVFAGGSSSKTAGGPEYRVITPVEMDSIGFKAVAEEVGAKPDEEGKMNLPGEKVVKHALLKTTLDHLKNDGWVLTGITPDSLYIFKKG
;
A
#
# COMPACT_ATOMS: atom_id res chain seq x y z
N MET A 1 -28.63 -33.42 42.59
CA MET A 1 -29.12 -32.35 41.71
C MET A 1 -29.99 -32.98 40.63
N LYS A 2 -31.23 -32.50 40.43
CA LYS A 2 -32.12 -33.07 39.39
C LYS A 2 -31.47 -32.87 38.00
N PRO A 3 -31.62 -33.81 37.05
CA PRO A 3 -31.00 -33.72 35.72
C PRO A 3 -31.38 -32.43 34.98
N ALA A 4 -32.54 -31.86 35.29
CA ALA A 4 -32.98 -30.55 34.80
C ALA A 4 -32.03 -29.38 35.17
N HIS A 5 -31.45 -29.37 36.37
CA HIS A 5 -30.53 -28.30 36.78
C HIS A 5 -29.18 -28.40 36.09
N LEU A 6 -28.71 -29.63 35.82
CA LEU A 6 -27.47 -29.88 35.09
C LEU A 6 -27.60 -29.43 33.63
N ALA A 7 -28.76 -29.70 33.01
CA ALA A 7 -29.07 -29.27 31.64
C ALA A 7 -29.09 -27.74 31.50
N ILE A 8 -29.70 -27.03 32.46
CA ILE A 8 -29.75 -25.55 32.45
C ILE A 8 -28.35 -24.96 32.60
N LEU A 9 -27.53 -25.48 33.50
CA LEU A 9 -26.16 -25.00 33.71
C LEU A 9 -25.31 -25.17 32.44
N LEU A 10 -25.45 -26.31 31.76
CA LEU A 10 -24.72 -26.61 30.53
C LEU A 10 -25.13 -25.67 29.38
N ILE A 11 -26.41 -25.33 29.26
CA ILE A 11 -26.90 -24.37 28.26
C ILE A 11 -26.31 -22.98 28.50
N ILE A 12 -26.28 -22.51 29.75
CA ILE A 12 -25.71 -21.20 30.10
C ILE A 12 -24.20 -21.17 29.79
N LEU A 13 -23.48 -22.25 30.10
CA LEU A 13 -22.06 -22.39 29.79
C LEU A 13 -21.81 -22.30 28.28
N VAL A 14 -22.59 -23.01 27.47
CA VAL A 14 -22.46 -23.00 26.00
C VAL A 14 -22.75 -21.60 25.44
N LEU A 15 -23.79 -20.93 25.91
CA LEU A 15 -24.10 -19.54 25.50
C LEU A 15 -22.97 -18.56 25.86
N GLY A 16 -22.39 -18.71 27.04
CA GLY A 16 -21.22 -17.92 27.47
C GLY A 16 -20.00 -18.14 26.58
N ILE A 17 -19.71 -19.39 26.24
CA ILE A 17 -18.60 -19.76 25.34
C ILE A 17 -18.84 -19.20 23.94
N VAL A 18 -20.05 -19.34 23.38
CA VAL A 18 -20.38 -18.80 22.05
C VAL A 18 -20.22 -17.27 22.01
N ASN A 19 -20.68 -16.57 23.05
CA ASN A 19 -20.55 -15.12 23.14
C ASN A 19 -19.07 -14.69 23.29
N LEU A 20 -18.28 -15.46 24.05
CA LEU A 20 -16.84 -15.23 24.20
C LEU A 20 -16.11 -15.43 22.86
N LEU A 21 -16.38 -16.53 22.15
CA LEU A 21 -15.80 -16.80 20.83
C LEU A 21 -16.24 -15.77 19.78
N ALA A 22 -17.46 -15.24 19.87
CA ALA A 22 -17.91 -14.13 19.03
C ALA A 22 -17.12 -12.84 19.32
N ALA A 23 -16.86 -12.53 20.60
CA ALA A 23 -16.01 -11.39 20.99
C ALA A 23 -14.55 -11.55 20.53
N PHE A 24 -14.03 -12.78 20.49
CA PHE A 24 -12.69 -13.09 19.96
C PHE A 24 -12.64 -13.27 18.43
N GLY A 25 -13.74 -13.02 17.71
CA GLY A 25 -13.77 -13.07 16.25
C GLY A 25 -13.65 -14.47 15.64
N VAL A 26 -13.79 -15.54 16.42
CA VAL A 26 -13.66 -16.93 15.95
C VAL A 26 -14.82 -17.34 15.03
N PHE A 27 -15.99 -16.70 15.19
CA PHE A 27 -17.15 -16.87 14.30
C PHE A 27 -17.29 -15.78 13.24
N ALA A 28 -16.27 -14.93 13.07
CA ALA A 28 -16.23 -13.95 11.97
C ALA A 28 -15.88 -14.67 10.65
N GLY A 29 -16.85 -15.46 10.14
CA GLY A 29 -16.90 -15.75 8.72
C GLY A 29 -16.92 -14.42 7.98
N GLY A 30 -15.80 -14.10 7.32
CA GLY A 30 -15.66 -12.87 6.55
C GLY A 30 -15.53 -11.61 7.40
N SER A 31 -14.60 -11.58 8.36
CA SER A 31 -13.83 -10.34 8.55
C SER A 31 -12.87 -10.19 7.36
N SER A 32 -13.44 -10.02 6.16
CA SER A 32 -12.86 -9.04 5.27
C SER A 32 -12.88 -7.77 6.09
N SER A 33 -11.74 -7.41 6.66
CA SER A 33 -11.47 -6.01 6.86
C SER A 33 -11.64 -5.37 5.49
N LYS A 34 -12.87 -4.94 5.18
CA LYS A 34 -13.07 -3.65 4.56
C LYS A 34 -12.39 -2.70 5.52
N THR A 35 -11.07 -2.58 5.39
CA THR A 35 -10.38 -1.32 5.58
C THR A 35 -11.17 -0.37 4.72
N ALA A 36 -12.19 0.25 5.32
CA ALA A 36 -12.81 1.43 4.77
C ALA A 36 -11.62 2.35 4.48
N GLY A 37 -11.36 2.57 3.18
CA GLY A 37 -10.12 3.10 2.66
C GLY A 37 -9.63 4.27 3.49
N GLY A 38 -8.71 3.99 4.41
CA GLY A 38 -7.88 5.03 4.97
C GLY A 38 -7.07 5.59 3.81
N PRO A 39 -6.76 6.89 3.80
CA PRO A 39 -5.88 7.44 2.79
C PRO A 39 -4.58 6.61 2.75
N GLU A 40 -4.33 5.95 1.61
CA GLU A 40 -3.09 5.21 1.39
C GLU A 40 -1.96 6.24 1.23
N TYR A 41 -0.91 6.10 2.02
CA TYR A 41 0.28 6.92 1.90
C TYR A 41 1.47 6.07 1.48
N ARG A 42 2.33 6.66 0.64
CA ARG A 42 3.59 6.08 0.22
C ARG A 42 4.69 7.09 0.44
N VAL A 43 5.77 6.66 1.06
CA VAL A 43 7.00 7.46 1.21
C VAL A 43 7.99 6.97 0.16
N ILE A 44 8.58 7.91 -0.58
CA ILE A 44 9.55 7.65 -1.65
C ILE A 44 10.82 8.45 -1.35
N THR A 45 11.97 7.79 -1.39
CA THR A 45 13.28 8.41 -1.22
C THR A 45 13.72 9.14 -2.50
N PRO A 46 14.68 10.09 -2.44
CA PRO A 46 15.23 10.73 -3.63
C PRO A 46 15.75 9.73 -4.67
N VAL A 47 16.43 8.67 -4.20
CA VAL A 47 17.01 7.62 -5.07
C VAL A 47 15.90 6.85 -5.79
N GLU A 48 14.83 6.49 -5.09
CA GLU A 48 13.68 5.84 -5.70
C GLU A 48 12.97 6.76 -6.70
N MET A 49 12.86 8.04 -6.39
CA MET A 49 12.23 9.02 -7.29
C MET A 49 13.02 9.20 -8.59
N ASP A 50 14.34 9.23 -8.51
CA ASP A 50 15.21 9.19 -9.68
C ASP A 50 14.99 7.88 -10.47
N SER A 51 14.97 6.73 -9.79
CA SER A 51 14.78 5.42 -10.45
C SER A 51 13.44 5.32 -11.22
N ILE A 52 12.37 5.91 -10.69
CA ILE A 52 11.06 5.95 -11.34
C ILE A 52 11.11 6.86 -12.56
N GLY A 53 11.76 8.03 -12.45
CA GLY A 53 11.95 8.94 -13.57
C GLY A 53 12.77 8.31 -14.70
N PHE A 54 13.86 7.62 -14.36
CA PHE A 54 14.68 6.89 -15.30
C PHE A 54 13.88 5.81 -16.04
N LYS A 55 13.06 5.03 -15.32
CA LYS A 55 12.15 4.04 -15.93
C LYS A 55 11.08 4.66 -16.82
N ALA A 56 10.50 5.79 -16.42
CA ALA A 56 9.49 6.48 -17.20
C ALA A 56 10.07 7.04 -18.51
N VAL A 57 11.26 7.67 -18.46
CA VAL A 57 11.95 8.18 -19.65
C VAL A 57 12.40 7.02 -20.56
N ALA A 58 12.87 5.93 -19.97
CA ALA A 58 13.20 4.71 -20.68
C ALA A 58 12.03 4.14 -21.49
N GLU A 59 10.86 4.05 -20.88
CA GLU A 59 9.64 3.59 -21.53
C GLU A 59 9.21 4.55 -22.65
N GLU A 60 9.30 5.87 -22.43
CA GLU A 60 8.99 6.89 -23.43
C GLU A 60 9.95 6.83 -24.64
N VAL A 61 11.23 6.53 -24.42
CA VAL A 61 12.25 6.43 -25.46
C VAL A 61 12.28 5.03 -26.10
N GLY A 62 11.55 4.06 -25.55
CA GLY A 62 11.60 2.67 -25.98
C GLY A 62 12.96 2.01 -25.76
N ALA A 63 13.79 2.58 -24.89
CA ALA A 63 15.05 1.98 -24.51
C ALA A 63 14.76 0.73 -23.66
N LYS A 64 15.53 -0.33 -23.84
CA LYS A 64 15.49 -1.52 -22.97
C LYS A 64 16.84 -1.62 -22.25
N PRO A 65 16.86 -2.04 -20.98
CA PRO A 65 18.11 -2.32 -20.32
C PRO A 65 18.85 -3.42 -21.09
N ASP A 66 20.15 -3.25 -21.26
CA ASP A 66 21.02 -4.29 -21.81
C ASP A 66 21.17 -5.46 -20.81
N GLU A 67 21.92 -6.50 -21.19
CA GLU A 67 22.13 -7.69 -20.35
C GLU A 67 22.89 -7.39 -19.04
N GLU A 68 23.45 -6.20 -18.91
CA GLU A 68 24.18 -5.71 -17.72
C GLU A 68 23.31 -4.74 -16.89
N GLY A 69 22.06 -4.54 -17.29
CA GLY A 69 21.11 -3.62 -16.63
C GLY A 69 21.41 -2.14 -16.89
N LYS A 70 22.29 -1.82 -17.85
CA LYS A 70 22.59 -0.44 -18.25
C LYS A 70 21.66 0.01 -19.36
N MET A 71 21.43 1.31 -19.41
CA MET A 71 20.45 1.90 -20.32
C MET A 71 21.03 3.17 -20.95
N ASN A 72 21.15 3.18 -22.27
CA ASN A 72 21.57 4.36 -23.01
C ASN A 72 20.37 5.28 -23.22
N LEU A 73 20.24 6.25 -22.32
CA LEU A 73 19.23 7.30 -22.40
C LEU A 73 19.86 8.57 -23.00
N PRO A 74 19.18 9.25 -23.95
CA PRO A 74 19.69 10.50 -24.52
C PRO A 74 19.74 11.56 -23.41
N GLY A 75 20.94 12.07 -23.09
CA GLY A 75 21.17 12.95 -21.93
C GLY A 75 20.28 14.20 -21.87
N GLU A 76 19.76 14.65 -23.02
CA GLU A 76 18.82 15.78 -23.13
C GLU A 76 17.45 15.49 -22.48
N LYS A 77 17.00 14.23 -22.44
CA LYS A 77 15.76 13.80 -21.77
C LYS A 77 15.96 13.43 -20.29
N VAL A 78 17.20 13.30 -19.84
CA VAL A 78 17.58 12.87 -18.48
C VAL A 78 17.94 14.07 -17.58
N VAL A 79 17.71 15.28 -18.05
CA VAL A 79 17.97 16.49 -17.25
C VAL A 79 17.11 16.43 -15.98
N LYS A 80 17.72 16.62 -14.80
CA LYS A 80 17.08 16.45 -13.49
C LYS A 80 15.70 17.12 -13.37
N HIS A 81 15.51 18.29 -13.98
CA HIS A 81 14.22 19.00 -13.98
C HIS A 81 13.15 18.31 -14.83
N ALA A 82 13.51 17.71 -15.95
CA ALA A 82 12.60 16.90 -16.77
C ALA A 82 12.23 15.61 -16.04
N LEU A 83 13.21 14.93 -15.42
CA LEU A 83 12.97 13.70 -14.65
C LEU A 83 11.97 13.89 -13.52
N LEU A 84 12.13 14.94 -12.70
CA LEU A 84 11.19 15.24 -11.62
C LEU A 84 9.75 15.41 -12.11
N LYS A 85 9.55 16.16 -13.21
CA LYS A 85 8.23 16.37 -13.78
C LYS A 85 7.64 15.06 -14.32
N THR A 86 8.43 14.30 -15.07
CA THR A 86 8.00 13.01 -15.64
C THR A 86 7.66 11.99 -14.54
N THR A 87 8.44 11.93 -13.46
CA THR A 87 8.15 11.07 -12.30
C THR A 87 6.85 11.46 -11.61
N LEU A 88 6.62 12.76 -11.41
CA LEU A 88 5.37 13.24 -10.80
C LEU A 88 4.16 12.97 -11.70
N ASP A 89 4.30 13.15 -13.02
CA ASP A 89 3.23 12.84 -13.98
C ASP A 89 2.92 11.33 -13.99
N HIS A 90 3.95 10.46 -13.92
CA HIS A 90 3.77 9.01 -13.82
C HIS A 90 3.07 8.60 -12.51
N LEU A 91 3.53 9.15 -11.37
CA LEU A 91 2.91 8.86 -10.08
C LEU A 91 1.46 9.35 -10.02
N LYS A 92 1.16 10.50 -10.63
CA LYS A 92 -0.20 11.01 -10.75
C LYS A 92 -1.09 10.08 -11.59
N ASN A 93 -0.58 9.53 -12.70
CA ASN A 93 -1.32 8.55 -13.51
C ASN A 93 -1.61 7.26 -12.73
N ASP A 94 -0.71 6.88 -11.83
CA ASP A 94 -0.88 5.76 -10.89
C ASP A 94 -1.80 6.10 -9.69
N GLY A 95 -2.38 7.31 -9.67
CA GLY A 95 -3.28 7.79 -8.62
C GLY A 95 -2.58 8.33 -7.38
N TRP A 96 -1.27 8.58 -7.42
CA TRP A 96 -0.49 9.13 -6.29
C TRP A 96 -0.28 10.64 -6.43
N VAL A 97 -0.62 11.38 -5.37
CA VAL A 97 -0.49 12.84 -5.31
C VAL A 97 0.53 13.22 -4.25
N LEU A 98 1.53 14.01 -4.63
CA LEU A 98 2.53 14.53 -3.70
C LEU A 98 1.83 15.41 -2.65
N THR A 99 1.97 15.03 -1.38
CA THR A 99 1.32 15.68 -0.23
C THR A 99 2.33 16.44 0.64
N GLY A 100 3.59 16.05 0.64
CA GLY A 100 4.61 16.73 1.43
C GLY A 100 6.02 16.24 1.15
N ILE A 101 6.99 17.03 1.61
CA ILE A 101 8.42 16.72 1.56
C ILE A 101 8.97 16.87 2.99
N THR A 102 9.69 15.86 3.48
CA THR A 102 10.33 15.95 4.81
C THR A 102 11.64 16.73 4.73
N PRO A 103 12.18 17.23 5.86
CA PRO A 103 13.51 17.85 5.90
C PRO A 103 14.62 16.93 5.37
N ASP A 104 14.45 15.62 5.53
CA ASP A 104 15.38 14.59 5.04
C ASP A 104 15.17 14.26 3.55
N SER A 105 14.45 15.12 2.81
CA SER A 105 14.15 14.97 1.38
C SER A 105 13.34 13.72 1.03
N LEU A 106 12.50 13.22 1.94
CA LEU A 106 11.55 12.15 1.64
C LEU A 106 10.27 12.72 1.05
N TYR A 107 9.78 12.11 -0.03
CA TYR A 107 8.57 12.52 -0.72
C TYR A 107 7.39 11.71 -0.23
N ILE A 108 6.37 12.38 0.30
CA ILE A 108 5.16 11.74 0.81
C ILE A 108 4.07 11.88 -0.23
N PHE A 109 3.59 10.74 -0.73
CA PHE A 109 2.49 10.64 -1.67
C PHE A 109 1.25 10.09 -0.96
N LYS A 110 0.09 10.58 -1.37
CA LYS A 110 -1.22 10.11 -0.94
C LYS A 110 -1.98 9.60 -2.15
N LYS A 111 -2.68 8.49 -2.02
CA LYS A 111 -3.56 7.99 -3.07
C LYS A 111 -4.81 8.86 -3.19
N GLY A 112 -5.02 9.39 -4.39
CA GLY A 112 -6.12 10.27 -4.77
C GLY A 112 -7.39 9.54 -5.16
#